data_AF-A0A9J7J284-F1
#
_entry.id   AF-A0A9J7J284-F1
#
_cell.length_a   1.000
_cell.length_b   1.000
_cell.length_c   1.000
_cell.angle_alpha   90.00
_cell.angle_beta   90.00
_cell.angle_gamma   90.00
#
_symmetry.space_group_name_H-M   'P 1'
#
loop_
_entity.id
_entity.type
_entity.pdbx_description
1 polymer ?
#
loop_
_entity_poly.entity_id
_entity_poly.type
_entity_poly.pdbx_seq_one_letter_code
_entity_poly.pdbx_strand_id
1 'polypeptide(L)'
;MRRLLCFIFYICYVECKLWPRGVVHYAINKKDYDPHSRDIIASTFEQLEREVCVKFFNTPLNFNATNDEKILYISNPDKRKDCPPVDYNYDKNIVDMQIGYKCLNDHDIARIVLDMLRASVGKTAKPNSNDLLRKFQEVKQSNAETLLSASDRNFINGHYLEECENLIKKPVDTRRSTTWTMEVSANNEKYYKDKLWPFGIVMYGCDPNVLSLPEYSKISYAMMVIELASCVVFKSFTLKDPLQPKNLLWFGLQGEEMPHLGFLEGNQTLSISHMAYGAPGHSAHTLNALMRVLGIPMMSNRYDRDNYVTINWKNVAMMSEHYLERVSEDAWLRNTEGEGAPYDYDSVTHAPANFMCADCSLGEQTVTPVQDHLWQRTLSMGHNSELSSADKETIALLYNKECQKRIASDFKK
;
A
#
# COMPACT_ATOMS: atom_id res chain seq x y z
N MET A 1 0.28 64.09 13.72
CA MET A 1 0.05 63.62 12.33
C MET A 1 1.34 63.04 11.77
N ARG A 2 1.48 61.71 11.76
CA ARG A 2 2.38 60.97 10.87
C ARG A 2 1.79 59.56 10.73
N ARG A 3 1.14 59.31 9.60
CA ARG A 3 0.62 57.99 9.21
C ARG A 3 1.81 57.13 8.81
N LEU A 4 2.05 56.03 9.52
CA LEU A 4 2.94 54.97 9.05
C LEU A 4 2.11 54.06 8.14
N LEU A 5 2.44 54.03 6.85
CA LEU A 5 1.97 53.04 5.90
C LEU A 5 2.70 51.73 6.19
N CYS A 6 2.00 50.73 6.73
CA CYS A 6 2.48 49.34 6.71
C CYS A 6 2.23 48.76 5.32
N PHE A 7 3.29 48.61 4.53
CA PHE A 7 3.28 47.77 3.34
C PHE A 7 3.22 46.31 3.78
N ILE A 8 2.08 45.67 3.53
CA ILE A 8 1.93 44.21 3.64
C ILE A 8 2.65 43.62 2.41
N PHE A 9 3.83 43.04 2.62
CA PHE A 9 4.47 42.18 1.63
C PHE A 9 3.67 40.88 1.54
N TYR A 10 2.89 40.75 0.46
CA TYR A 10 2.25 39.50 0.09
C TYR A 10 3.35 38.54 -0.40
N ILE A 11 3.80 37.63 0.46
CA ILE A 11 4.65 36.52 0.05
C ILE A 11 3.70 35.50 -0.61
N CYS A 12 3.76 35.40 -1.94
CA CYS A 12 3.15 34.29 -2.66
C CYS A 12 3.90 33.01 -2.30
N TYR A 13 3.38 32.24 -1.34
CA TYR A 13 3.75 30.84 -1.20
C TYR A 13 3.20 30.09 -2.42
N VAL A 14 4.08 29.75 -3.36
CA VAL A 14 3.74 28.75 -4.38
C VAL A 14 3.77 27.41 -3.67
N GLU A 15 2.61 26.76 -3.55
CA GLU A 15 2.50 25.42 -2.99
C GLU A 15 3.28 24.43 -3.87
N CYS A 16 4.33 23.83 -3.31
CA CYS A 16 4.99 22.68 -3.93
C CYS A 16 3.98 21.52 -3.98
N LYS A 17 3.80 20.90 -5.14
CA LYS A 17 2.86 19.78 -5.33
C LYS A 17 3.62 18.46 -5.35
N LEU A 18 4.40 18.25 -4.30
CA LEU A 18 5.22 17.05 -4.15
C LEU A 18 4.35 15.79 -4.17
N TRP A 19 4.99 14.66 -4.46
CA TRP A 19 4.35 13.35 -4.35
C TRP A 19 4.26 13.01 -2.87
N PRO A 20 3.04 12.80 -2.32
CA PRO A 20 2.86 12.56 -0.89
C PRO A 20 3.69 11.36 -0.41
N ARG A 21 4.31 11.49 0.76
CA ARG A 21 5.18 10.47 1.38
C ARG A 21 6.41 10.12 0.53
N GLY A 22 6.73 10.92 -0.48
CA GLY A 22 7.81 10.65 -1.43
C GLY A 22 7.55 9.39 -2.25
N VAL A 23 6.28 9.00 -2.44
CA VAL A 23 5.89 7.81 -3.19
C VAL A 23 5.18 8.20 -4.48
N VAL A 24 5.68 7.70 -5.60
CA VAL A 24 5.09 7.84 -6.93
C VAL A 24 4.46 6.50 -7.31
N HIS A 25 3.13 6.41 -7.14
CA HIS A 25 2.37 5.32 -7.74
C HIS A 25 2.35 5.52 -9.25
N TYR A 26 2.70 4.50 -10.01
CA TYR A 26 2.68 4.58 -11.47
C TYR A 26 1.98 3.38 -12.11
N ALA A 27 1.36 3.61 -13.27
CA ALA A 27 0.77 2.56 -14.08
C ALA A 27 1.24 2.71 -15.53
N ILE A 28 1.63 1.59 -16.15
CA ILE A 28 2.06 1.58 -17.56
C ILE A 28 0.94 1.05 -18.45
N ASN A 29 0.60 1.80 -19.49
CA ASN A 29 -0.37 1.37 -20.49
C ASN A 29 0.16 0.16 -21.27
N LYS A 30 -0.47 -1.00 -21.06
CA LYS A 30 -0.09 -2.28 -21.69
C LYS A 30 -0.35 -2.33 -23.20
N LYS A 31 -1.15 -1.41 -23.76
CA LYS A 31 -1.42 -1.32 -25.21
C LYS A 31 -0.31 -0.55 -25.94
N ASP A 32 0.31 0.40 -25.25
CA ASP A 32 1.32 1.27 -25.85
C ASP A 32 2.74 0.67 -25.76
N TYR A 33 2.99 -0.14 -24.72
CA TYR A 33 4.29 -0.74 -24.43
C TYR A 33 4.19 -2.27 -24.27
N ASP A 34 5.03 -2.98 -25.02
CA ASP A 34 5.19 -4.43 -24.90
C ASP A 34 5.88 -4.83 -23.57
N PRO A 35 5.91 -6.12 -23.20
CA PRO A 35 6.52 -6.58 -21.95
C PRO A 35 7.97 -6.14 -21.74
N HIS A 36 8.80 -6.14 -22.79
CA HIS A 36 10.21 -5.77 -22.68
C HIS A 36 10.36 -4.27 -22.44
N SER A 37 9.61 -3.44 -23.17
CA SER A 37 9.58 -1.99 -22.93
C SER A 37 9.14 -1.62 -21.51
N ARG A 38 8.15 -2.34 -20.95
CA ARG A 38 7.68 -2.13 -19.57
C ARG A 38 8.73 -2.52 -18.53
N ASP A 39 9.51 -3.56 -18.81
CA ASP A 39 10.63 -4.00 -17.97
C ASP A 39 11.77 -2.97 -17.94
N ILE A 40 12.10 -2.37 -19.08
CA ILE A 40 13.08 -1.27 -19.15
C ILE A 40 12.64 -0.06 -18.31
N ILE A 41 11.36 0.33 -18.41
CA ILE A 41 10.81 1.44 -17.62
C ILE A 41 10.90 1.14 -16.12
N ALA A 42 10.45 -0.03 -15.69
CA ALA A 42 10.43 -0.40 -14.28
C ALA A 42 11.83 -0.58 -13.69
N SER A 43 12.74 -1.25 -14.40
CA SER A 43 14.13 -1.41 -13.96
C SER A 43 14.86 -0.05 -13.87
N THR A 44 14.55 0.90 -14.75
CA THR A 44 15.09 2.26 -14.62
C THR A 44 14.58 2.96 -13.36
N PHE A 45 13.29 2.81 -13.04
CA PHE A 45 12.72 3.35 -11.80
C PHE A 45 13.41 2.76 -10.57
N GLU A 46 13.66 1.45 -10.56
CA GLU A 46 14.40 0.77 -9.48
C GLU A 46 15.84 1.30 -9.33
N GLN A 47 16.51 1.61 -10.43
CA GLN A 47 17.84 2.24 -10.39
C GLN A 47 17.78 3.65 -9.80
N LEU A 48 16.79 4.45 -10.18
CA LEU A 48 16.57 5.80 -9.63
C LEU A 48 16.30 5.77 -8.12
N GLU A 49 15.57 4.78 -7.62
CA GLU A 49 15.34 4.61 -6.17
C GLU A 49 16.61 4.41 -5.33
N ARG A 50 17.74 4.05 -5.98
CA ARG A 50 19.04 3.94 -5.31
C ARG A 50 19.78 5.27 -5.25
N GLU A 51 19.34 6.25 -6.04
CA GLU A 51 19.95 7.57 -6.19
C GLU A 51 19.13 8.70 -5.53
N VAL A 52 17.81 8.54 -5.45
CA VAL A 52 16.89 9.48 -4.79
C VAL A 52 16.05 8.80 -3.70
N CYS A 53 15.55 9.60 -2.75
CA CYS A 53 14.72 9.09 -1.64
C CYS A 53 13.28 8.76 -2.07
N VAL A 54 12.86 9.25 -3.23
CA VAL A 54 11.54 9.00 -3.81
C VAL A 54 11.42 7.53 -4.22
N LYS A 55 10.28 6.92 -3.88
CA LYS A 55 9.92 5.54 -4.21
C LYS A 55 8.93 5.48 -5.34
N PHE A 56 9.01 4.45 -6.18
CA PHE A 56 8.12 4.25 -7.31
C PHE A 56 7.45 2.90 -7.23
N PHE A 57 6.13 2.89 -7.08
CA PHE A 57 5.37 1.65 -6.93
C PHE A 57 4.43 1.44 -8.10
N ASN A 58 4.58 0.28 -8.74
CA ASN A 58 3.71 -0.08 -9.85
C ASN A 58 2.34 -0.45 -9.30
N THR A 59 1.31 0.25 -9.77
CA THR A 59 -0.06 0.05 -9.32
C THR A 59 -0.88 -0.55 -10.47
N PRO A 60 -1.47 -1.75 -10.32
CA PRO A 60 -2.24 -2.38 -11.39
C PRO A 60 -3.48 -1.54 -11.78
N LEU A 61 -3.76 -1.50 -13.09
CA LEU A 61 -4.71 -0.60 -13.78
C LEU A 61 -6.20 -0.67 -13.31
N ASN A 62 -6.56 -1.56 -12.39
CA ASN A 62 -7.89 -1.57 -11.75
C ASN A 62 -7.94 -0.65 -10.50
N PHE A 63 -6.87 0.06 -10.20
CA PHE A 63 -6.86 1.08 -9.19
C PHE A 63 -7.74 2.24 -9.64
N ASN A 64 -9.00 2.22 -9.20
CA ASN A 64 -9.70 3.47 -8.97
C ASN A 64 -8.87 4.18 -7.91
N ALA A 65 -7.97 5.05 -8.34
CA ALA A 65 -7.53 6.14 -7.50
C ALA A 65 -8.81 6.66 -6.86
N THR A 66 -8.92 6.52 -5.54
CA THR A 66 -9.90 7.31 -4.81
C THR A 66 -9.74 8.74 -5.30
N ASN A 67 -10.79 9.56 -5.27
CA ASN A 67 -10.68 10.95 -5.71
C ASN A 67 -9.60 11.77 -4.95
N ASP A 68 -8.85 11.14 -4.05
CA ASP A 68 -7.88 11.69 -3.13
C ASP A 68 -6.41 11.27 -3.42
N GLU A 69 -6.12 10.29 -4.30
CA GLU A 69 -4.73 9.80 -4.52
C GLU A 69 -4.18 10.08 -5.93
N LYS A 70 -2.95 10.60 -5.99
CA LYS A 70 -2.27 11.01 -7.23
C LYS A 70 -1.49 9.83 -7.83
N ILE A 71 -1.61 9.61 -9.15
CA ILE A 71 -0.95 8.53 -9.90
C ILE A 71 -0.23 9.07 -11.15
N LEU A 72 0.92 8.48 -11.48
CA LEU A 72 1.67 8.70 -12.70
C LEU A 72 1.23 7.71 -13.78
N TYR A 73 0.62 8.20 -14.86
CA TYR A 73 0.16 7.35 -15.96
C TYR A 73 1.13 7.39 -17.14
N ILE A 74 1.80 6.26 -17.39
CA ILE A 74 2.83 6.13 -18.43
C ILE A 74 2.19 5.57 -19.69
N SER A 75 2.15 6.38 -20.76
CA SER A 75 1.47 6.03 -22.01
C SER A 75 2.13 6.63 -23.25
N ASN A 76 1.80 6.11 -24.43
CA ASN A 76 2.21 6.69 -25.71
C ASN A 76 1.07 6.58 -26.75
N PRO A 77 -0.10 7.18 -26.48
CA PRO A 77 -1.28 7.03 -27.33
C PRO A 77 -1.05 7.56 -28.75
N ASP A 78 -0.21 8.60 -28.87
CA ASP A 78 0.16 9.26 -30.12
C ASP A 78 1.23 8.51 -30.92
N LYS A 79 1.74 7.38 -30.41
CA LYS A 79 2.82 6.58 -31.02
C LYS A 79 4.06 7.41 -31.36
N ARG A 80 4.42 8.35 -30.49
CA ARG A 80 5.58 9.22 -30.65
C ARG A 80 6.87 8.41 -30.61
N LYS A 81 7.83 8.81 -31.44
CA LYS A 81 9.17 8.22 -31.43
C LYS A 81 10.11 8.96 -30.50
N ASP A 82 10.07 10.28 -30.51
CA ASP A 82 10.99 11.13 -29.73
C ASP A 82 10.32 11.64 -28.43
N CYS A 83 11.11 12.18 -27.49
CA CYS A 83 10.64 12.61 -26.16
C CYS A 83 10.96 14.09 -25.90
N PRO A 84 10.17 15.00 -26.48
CA PRO A 84 10.32 16.42 -26.18
C PRO A 84 10.03 16.69 -24.70
N PRO A 85 10.53 17.81 -24.14
CA PRO A 85 10.13 18.25 -22.81
C PRO A 85 8.61 18.32 -22.69
N VAL A 86 8.08 17.81 -21.57
CA VAL A 86 6.65 17.75 -21.27
C VAL A 86 6.36 18.65 -20.08
N ASP A 87 5.29 19.46 -20.20
CA ASP A 87 4.73 20.17 -19.06
C ASP A 87 3.80 19.23 -18.29
N TYR A 88 4.12 18.98 -17.02
CA TYR A 88 3.34 18.10 -16.16
C TYR A 88 2.23 18.88 -15.43
N ASN A 89 0.99 18.41 -15.56
CA ASN A 89 -0.14 19.00 -14.86
C ASN A 89 -0.37 18.31 -13.51
N TYR A 90 0.03 18.97 -12.42
CA TYR A 90 -0.17 18.50 -11.05
C TYR A 90 -1.49 18.94 -10.41
N ASP A 91 -2.36 19.68 -11.11
CA ASP A 91 -3.72 19.98 -10.62
C ASP A 91 -4.65 18.77 -10.68
N LYS A 92 -4.30 17.76 -11.48
CA LYS A 92 -5.06 16.52 -11.61
C LYS A 92 -4.49 15.42 -10.71
N ASN A 93 -5.33 14.45 -10.37
CA ASN A 93 -4.90 13.22 -9.71
C ASN A 93 -4.10 12.34 -10.66
N ILE A 94 -4.38 12.37 -11.96
CA ILE A 94 -3.61 11.65 -12.97
C ILE A 94 -2.58 12.62 -13.56
N VAL A 95 -1.31 12.28 -13.40
CA VAL A 95 -0.17 12.95 -14.04
C VAL A 95 0.26 12.10 -15.23
N ASP A 96 -0.01 12.56 -16.44
CA ASP A 96 0.38 11.85 -17.66
C ASP A 96 1.88 12.02 -17.95
N MET A 97 2.58 10.92 -18.18
CA MET A 97 3.98 10.91 -18.60
C MET A 97 4.12 10.11 -19.90
N GLN A 98 4.46 10.81 -20.98
CA GLN A 98 4.61 10.18 -22.28
C GLN A 98 6.06 9.83 -22.59
N ILE A 99 6.33 8.56 -22.88
CA ILE A 99 7.67 8.08 -23.29
C ILE A 99 7.61 7.60 -24.74
N GLY A 100 8.31 8.30 -25.63
CA GLY A 100 8.46 7.93 -27.03
C GLY A 100 9.36 6.71 -27.23
N TYR A 101 9.13 5.96 -28.31
CA TYR A 101 9.77 4.65 -28.54
C TYR A 101 11.31 4.67 -28.64
N LYS A 102 11.92 5.79 -29.07
CA LYS A 102 13.39 5.91 -29.14
C LYS A 102 14.05 6.23 -27.80
N CYS A 103 13.26 6.60 -26.81
CA CYS A 103 13.73 7.00 -25.48
C CYS A 103 13.59 5.87 -24.47
N LEU A 104 13.28 4.66 -24.92
CA LEU A 104 13.18 3.47 -24.07
C LEU A 104 14.59 2.95 -23.74
N ASN A 105 15.38 3.80 -23.10
CA ASN A 105 16.66 3.50 -22.48
C ASN A 105 16.71 4.19 -21.11
N ASP A 106 17.56 3.67 -20.23
CA ASP A 106 17.69 4.11 -18.84
C ASP A 106 17.99 5.61 -18.71
N HIS A 107 18.91 6.16 -19.49
CA HIS A 107 19.29 7.57 -19.42
C HIS A 107 18.15 8.53 -19.81
N ASP A 108 17.44 8.25 -20.90
CA ASP A 108 16.33 9.10 -21.33
C ASP A 108 15.13 8.97 -20.38
N ILE A 109 14.82 7.77 -19.91
CA ILE A 109 13.77 7.55 -18.91
C ILE A 109 14.13 8.29 -17.61
N ALA A 110 15.37 8.19 -17.13
CA ALA A 110 15.86 8.90 -15.95
C ALA A 110 15.69 10.41 -16.08
N ARG A 111 16.04 10.98 -17.25
CA ARG A 111 15.82 12.41 -17.53
C ARG A 111 14.34 12.77 -17.49
N ILE A 112 13.46 11.99 -18.12
CA ILE A 112 12.02 12.25 -18.17
C ILE A 112 11.41 12.20 -16.75
N VAL A 113 11.81 11.22 -15.94
CA VAL A 113 11.38 11.09 -14.54
C VAL A 113 11.88 12.27 -13.70
N LEU A 114 13.13 12.71 -13.91
CA LEU A 114 13.68 13.88 -13.23
C LEU A 114 12.90 15.15 -13.60
N ASP A 115 12.57 15.34 -14.88
CA ASP A 115 11.75 16.46 -15.35
C ASP A 115 10.36 16.45 -14.67
N MET A 116 9.78 15.25 -14.53
CA MET A 116 8.52 15.04 -13.81
C MET A 116 8.65 15.45 -12.34
N LEU A 117 9.63 14.92 -11.60
CA LEU A 117 9.84 15.26 -10.19
C LEU A 117 10.22 16.73 -9.98
N ARG A 118 10.91 17.37 -10.93
CA ARG A 118 11.19 18.82 -10.86
C ARG A 118 9.94 19.66 -11.05
N ALA A 119 9.05 19.24 -11.94
CA ALA A 119 7.81 19.93 -12.17
C ALA A 119 6.87 19.90 -10.95
N SER A 120 6.97 18.88 -10.07
CA SER A 120 6.21 18.83 -8.81
C SER A 120 6.67 19.86 -7.77
N VAL A 121 7.98 20.17 -7.75
CA VAL A 121 8.60 21.16 -6.85
C VAL A 121 8.24 22.60 -7.24
N GLY A 122 8.08 22.87 -8.55
CA GLY A 122 7.76 24.20 -9.07
C GLY A 122 8.98 25.11 -9.29
N LYS A 123 8.81 26.17 -10.09
CA LYS A 123 9.92 26.98 -10.65
C LYS A 123 10.67 27.90 -9.66
N THR A 124 10.26 27.99 -8.39
CA THR A 124 10.82 28.97 -7.42
C THR A 124 11.07 28.44 -6.01
N ALA A 125 11.07 27.12 -5.79
CA ALA A 125 11.50 26.57 -4.50
C ALA A 125 13.03 26.75 -4.37
N LYS A 126 13.46 27.67 -3.52
CA LYS A 126 14.87 27.79 -3.12
C LYS A 126 15.05 27.01 -1.82
N PRO A 127 15.84 25.92 -1.80
CA PRO A 127 16.16 25.26 -0.55
C PRO A 127 17.09 26.17 0.29
N ASN A 128 16.88 26.20 1.61
CA ASN A 128 17.80 26.87 2.53
C ASN A 128 19.18 26.18 2.45
N SER A 129 20.16 26.85 1.85
CA SER A 129 21.38 26.24 1.30
C SER A 129 22.39 25.71 2.32
N ASN A 130 22.10 25.70 3.61
CA ASN A 130 23.10 25.38 4.64
C ASN A 130 22.86 24.05 5.38
N ASP A 131 21.65 23.47 5.32
CA ASP A 131 21.34 22.24 6.08
C ASP A 131 21.50 20.95 5.25
N LEU A 132 21.39 21.04 3.92
CA LEU A 132 21.40 19.87 3.02
C LEU A 132 22.81 19.35 2.69
N LEU A 133 23.83 20.19 2.81
CA LEU A 133 25.21 19.82 2.45
C LEU A 133 25.86 18.88 3.47
N ARG A 134 25.34 18.80 4.70
CA ARG A 134 25.98 18.06 5.79
C ARG A 134 25.54 16.60 5.95
N LYS A 135 24.38 16.19 5.40
CA LYS A 135 23.85 14.82 5.55
C LYS A 135 24.13 13.89 4.36
N PHE A 136 24.33 14.43 3.15
CA PHE A 136 24.42 13.61 1.93
C PHE A 136 25.84 13.50 1.33
N GLN A 137 26.84 14.18 1.90
CA GLN A 137 28.23 14.12 1.41
C GLN A 137 29.00 12.84 1.82
N GLU A 138 28.39 11.91 2.55
CA GLU A 138 29.09 10.69 3.03
C GLU A 138 28.76 9.40 2.26
N VAL A 139 28.18 9.46 1.05
CA VAL A 139 28.14 8.27 0.19
C VAL A 139 29.47 8.18 -0.56
N LYS A 140 30.39 7.36 -0.02
CA LYS A 140 31.63 6.95 -0.70
C LYS A 140 31.32 6.54 -2.13
N GLN A 141 32.02 7.13 -3.11
CA GLN A 141 32.03 6.71 -4.51
C GLN A 141 32.19 5.19 -4.60
N SER A 142 31.10 4.49 -4.90
CA SER A 142 31.17 3.16 -5.50
C SER A 142 31.37 3.35 -7.01
N ASN A 143 32.12 2.47 -7.65
CA ASN A 143 32.33 2.45 -9.11
C ASN A 143 31.07 2.05 -9.90
N ALA A 144 29.87 2.32 -9.37
CA ALA A 144 28.61 2.07 -10.07
C ALA A 144 28.32 3.25 -11.01
N GLU A 145 27.97 2.94 -12.27
CA GLU A 145 27.45 3.95 -13.20
C GLU A 145 26.18 4.56 -12.61
N THR A 146 26.17 5.88 -12.40
CA THR A 146 25.01 6.61 -11.88
C THR A 146 24.23 7.23 -13.03
N LEU A 147 22.90 7.07 -13.02
CA LEU A 147 21.97 7.65 -13.99
C LEU A 147 21.83 9.17 -13.83
N LEU A 148 21.94 9.69 -12.61
CA LEU A 148 21.76 11.12 -12.33
C LEU A 148 23.09 11.84 -12.07
N SER A 149 23.11 13.16 -12.25
CA SER A 149 24.21 13.97 -11.74
C SER A 149 24.09 14.17 -10.22
N ALA A 150 25.20 14.46 -9.55
CA ALA A 150 25.17 14.77 -8.11
C ALA A 150 24.27 15.97 -7.79
N SER A 151 24.21 16.95 -8.69
CA SER A 151 23.34 18.12 -8.53
C SER A 151 21.86 17.72 -8.60
N ASP A 152 21.49 16.82 -9.51
CA ASP A 152 20.10 16.36 -9.68
C ASP A 152 19.64 15.55 -8.47
N ARG A 153 20.49 14.60 -8.01
CA ARG A 153 20.21 13.82 -6.79
C ARG A 153 19.98 14.72 -5.58
N ASN A 154 20.90 15.65 -5.35
CA ASN A 154 20.82 16.55 -4.20
C ASN A 154 19.60 17.47 -4.28
N PHE A 155 19.23 17.92 -5.48
CA PHE A 155 18.02 18.72 -5.67
C PHE A 155 16.76 17.96 -5.28
N ILE A 156 16.58 16.73 -5.79
CA ILE A 156 15.40 15.91 -5.47
C ILE A 156 15.38 15.55 -3.99
N ASN A 157 16.46 15.00 -3.45
CA ASN A 157 16.54 14.58 -2.06
C ASN A 157 16.35 15.75 -1.08
N GLY A 158 16.81 16.94 -1.43
CA GLY A 158 16.62 18.14 -0.61
C GLY A 158 15.16 18.62 -0.55
N HIS A 159 14.45 18.58 -1.68
CA HIS A 159 13.05 19.04 -1.73
C HIS A 159 12.05 17.97 -1.27
N TYR A 160 12.37 16.70 -1.47
CA TYR A 160 11.57 15.58 -0.98
C TYR A 160 11.96 15.14 0.43
N LEU A 161 12.89 15.80 1.10
CA LEU A 161 13.39 15.37 2.42
C LEU A 161 12.27 15.17 3.42
N GLU A 162 11.35 16.13 3.56
CA GLU A 162 10.23 16.03 4.51
C GLU A 162 9.24 14.92 4.13
N GLU A 163 8.91 14.82 2.85
CA GLU A 163 8.03 13.76 2.32
C GLU A 163 8.64 12.37 2.53
N CYS A 164 9.95 12.23 2.32
CA CYS A 164 10.71 11.01 2.54
C CYS A 164 11.01 10.74 4.03
N GLU A 165 11.16 11.76 4.89
CA GLU A 165 11.42 11.59 6.33
C GLU A 165 10.14 11.34 7.14
N ASN A 166 8.97 11.75 6.64
CA ASN A 166 7.66 11.33 7.17
C ASN A 166 7.44 9.80 7.10
N LEU A 167 8.35 9.09 6.42
CA LEU A 167 8.46 7.63 6.43
C LEU A 167 9.15 7.07 7.70
N ILE A 168 9.72 7.88 8.58
CA ILE A 168 10.34 7.41 9.84
C ILE A 168 9.63 8.11 10.99
N LYS A 169 8.38 7.70 11.27
CA LYS A 169 7.72 8.11 12.51
C LYS A 169 8.51 7.51 13.66
N LYS A 170 9.17 8.37 14.45
CA LYS A 170 9.77 7.96 15.72
C LYS A 170 8.73 7.20 16.55
N PRO A 171 9.12 6.16 17.30
CA PRO A 171 8.20 5.47 18.17
C PRO A 171 7.51 6.52 19.03
N VAL A 172 6.18 6.60 18.96
CA VAL A 172 5.45 7.32 19.98
C VAL A 172 5.71 6.50 21.24
N ASP A 173 6.41 7.09 22.21
CA ASP A 173 6.53 6.55 23.56
C ASP A 173 5.12 6.57 24.18
N THR A 174 4.25 5.67 23.73
CA THR A 174 3.14 5.24 24.55
C THR A 174 3.78 4.54 25.72
N ARG A 175 3.59 5.11 26.91
CA ARG A 175 3.89 4.42 28.17
C ARG A 175 3.44 2.98 27.98
N ARG A 176 4.32 2.00 28.24
CA ARG A 176 3.97 0.57 28.19
C ARG A 176 2.84 0.31 29.19
N SER A 177 1.61 0.60 28.79
CA SER A 177 0.42 0.23 29.52
C SER A 177 0.27 -1.26 29.34
N THR A 178 0.19 -1.98 30.45
CA THR A 178 -0.10 -3.42 30.47
C THR A 178 -1.53 -3.73 30.01
N THR A 179 -2.35 -2.68 29.85
CA THR A 179 -3.73 -2.71 29.39
C THR A 179 -3.88 -1.64 28.32
N TRP A 180 -3.58 -2.00 27.07
CA TRP A 180 -3.95 -1.18 25.93
C TRP A 180 -5.47 -1.23 25.76
N THR A 181 -6.08 -0.14 25.32
CA THR A 181 -7.49 -0.10 24.93
C THR A 181 -7.62 0.49 23.53
N MET A 182 -8.48 -0.08 22.70
CA MET A 182 -8.76 0.43 21.37
C MET A 182 -10.15 1.05 21.33
N GLU A 183 -10.26 2.17 20.62
CA GLU A 183 -11.54 2.83 20.34
C GLU A 183 -11.56 3.25 18.87
N VAL A 184 -12.77 3.41 18.33
CA VAL A 184 -12.96 3.91 16.96
C VAL A 184 -13.09 5.44 17.02
N SER A 185 -12.09 6.15 16.50
CA SER A 185 -12.11 7.61 16.38
C SER A 185 -12.86 8.08 15.12
N ALA A 186 -13.18 9.37 15.04
CA ALA A 186 -13.80 9.96 13.84
C ALA A 186 -12.93 9.80 12.56
N ASN A 187 -11.61 9.82 12.70
CA ASN A 187 -10.70 9.58 11.58
C ASN A 187 -10.77 8.13 11.12
N ASN A 188 -10.84 7.18 12.05
CA ASN A 188 -11.04 5.78 11.71
C ASN A 188 -12.37 5.60 10.97
N GLU A 189 -13.45 6.21 11.45
CA GLU A 189 -14.75 6.15 10.76
C GLU A 189 -14.69 6.70 9.33
N LYS A 190 -13.96 7.80 9.13
CA LYS A 190 -13.73 8.36 7.78
C LYS A 190 -12.95 7.39 6.91
N TYR A 191 -11.88 6.78 7.43
CA TYR A 191 -11.06 5.82 6.70
C TYR A 191 -11.85 4.57 6.30
N TYR A 192 -12.70 4.05 7.19
CA TYR A 192 -13.44 2.80 6.99
C TYR A 192 -14.82 2.95 6.35
N LYS A 193 -15.28 4.19 6.10
CA LYS A 193 -16.64 4.51 5.61
C LYS A 193 -17.10 3.66 4.42
N ASP A 194 -16.18 3.33 3.51
CA ASP A 194 -16.43 2.61 2.25
C ASP A 194 -15.77 1.22 2.20
N LYS A 195 -15.11 0.77 3.27
CA LYS A 195 -14.32 -0.48 3.31
C LYS A 195 -15.01 -1.62 4.04
N LEU A 196 -16.02 -1.33 4.85
CA LEU A 196 -16.70 -2.36 5.64
C LEU A 196 -17.86 -2.98 4.85
N TRP A 197 -18.00 -4.30 4.97
CA TRP A 197 -19.13 -5.01 4.36
C TRP A 197 -20.45 -4.61 5.04
N PRO A 198 -21.46 -4.17 4.28
CA PRO A 198 -22.76 -3.79 4.83
C PRO A 198 -23.36 -4.92 5.68
N PHE A 199 -23.91 -4.58 6.84
CA PHE A 199 -24.51 -5.53 7.77
C PHE A 199 -23.53 -6.58 8.35
N GLY A 200 -22.22 -6.44 8.10
CA GLY A 200 -21.22 -7.45 8.46
C GLY A 200 -21.46 -8.79 7.76
N ILE A 201 -22.04 -8.76 6.55
CA ILE A 201 -22.32 -9.96 5.76
C ILE A 201 -21.39 -9.97 4.54
N VAL A 202 -20.53 -10.97 4.47
CA VAL A 202 -19.72 -11.24 3.28
C VAL A 202 -20.45 -12.30 2.46
N MET A 203 -21.02 -11.89 1.33
CA MET A 203 -21.60 -12.82 0.36
C MET A 203 -20.45 -13.45 -0.43
N TYR A 204 -20.40 -14.78 -0.52
CA TYR A 204 -19.39 -15.48 -1.30
C TYR A 204 -19.96 -16.62 -2.14
N GLY A 205 -19.30 -16.95 -3.25
CA GLY A 205 -19.64 -18.09 -4.11
C GLY A 205 -18.37 -18.78 -4.61
N CYS A 206 -18.50 -19.99 -5.15
CA CYS A 206 -17.38 -20.76 -5.68
C CYS A 206 -17.73 -21.40 -7.02
N ASP A 207 -16.73 -21.61 -7.87
CA ASP A 207 -16.87 -22.53 -9.00
C ASP A 207 -17.22 -23.95 -8.49
N PRO A 208 -18.09 -24.72 -9.18
CA PRO A 208 -18.43 -26.07 -8.74
C PRO A 208 -17.21 -26.98 -8.56
N ASN A 209 -16.20 -26.83 -9.42
CA ASN A 209 -14.96 -27.61 -9.37
C ASN A 209 -14.07 -27.26 -8.18
N VAL A 210 -14.25 -26.06 -7.60
CA VAL A 210 -13.49 -25.60 -6.43
C VAL A 210 -13.99 -26.27 -5.15
N LEU A 211 -15.27 -26.63 -5.07
CA LEU A 211 -15.86 -27.24 -3.87
C LEU A 211 -15.25 -28.61 -3.52
N SER A 212 -14.68 -29.32 -4.50
CA SER A 212 -14.01 -30.61 -4.29
C SER A 212 -12.51 -30.49 -4.00
N LEU A 213 -11.95 -29.28 -4.01
CA LEU A 213 -10.53 -29.04 -3.79
C LEU A 213 -10.19 -29.00 -2.30
N PRO A 214 -9.06 -29.58 -1.84
CA PRO A 214 -8.60 -29.48 -0.44
C PRO A 214 -8.49 -28.03 0.06
N GLU A 215 -8.14 -27.10 -0.82
CA GLU A 215 -8.01 -25.66 -0.59
C GLU A 215 -9.30 -25.05 -0.03
N TYR A 216 -10.47 -25.52 -0.48
CA TYR A 216 -11.76 -25.03 -0.02
C TYR A 216 -11.94 -25.24 1.48
N SER A 217 -11.43 -26.34 2.03
CA SER A 217 -11.48 -26.60 3.48
C SER A 217 -10.69 -25.58 4.30
N LYS A 218 -9.58 -25.07 3.76
CA LYS A 218 -8.80 -24.00 4.42
C LYS A 218 -9.56 -22.69 4.47
N ILE A 219 -10.24 -22.33 3.37
CA ILE A 219 -11.09 -21.14 3.33
C ILE A 219 -12.25 -21.27 4.30
N SER A 220 -12.95 -22.40 4.29
CA SER A 220 -14.06 -22.66 5.20
C SER A 220 -13.62 -22.62 6.66
N TYR A 221 -12.45 -23.17 6.99
CA TYR A 221 -11.88 -23.08 8.34
C TYR A 221 -11.56 -21.64 8.74
N ALA A 222 -10.90 -20.86 7.86
CA ALA A 222 -10.58 -19.47 8.15
C ALA A 222 -11.83 -18.59 8.31
N MET A 223 -12.87 -18.80 7.50
CA MET A 223 -14.18 -18.15 7.68
C MET A 223 -14.76 -18.47 9.06
N MET A 224 -14.77 -19.75 9.46
CA MET A 224 -15.25 -20.17 10.78
C MET A 224 -14.48 -19.50 11.92
N VAL A 225 -13.15 -19.38 11.82
CA VAL A 225 -12.32 -18.70 12.83
C VAL A 225 -12.74 -17.23 13.01
N ILE A 226 -13.02 -16.52 11.91
CA ILE A 226 -13.50 -15.13 11.94
C ILE A 226 -14.91 -15.04 12.54
N GLU A 227 -15.83 -15.94 12.13
CA GLU A 227 -17.22 -15.94 12.63
C GLU A 227 -17.30 -16.25 14.13
N LEU A 228 -16.44 -17.12 14.64
CA LEU A 228 -16.37 -17.43 16.08
C LEU A 228 -15.79 -16.28 16.90
N ALA A 229 -14.93 -15.46 16.29
CA ALA A 229 -14.26 -14.35 16.95
C ALA A 229 -14.99 -13.01 16.84
N SER A 230 -16.01 -12.91 15.99
CA SER A 230 -16.64 -11.64 15.65
C SER A 230 -18.13 -11.79 15.34
N CYS A 231 -18.78 -10.69 14.96
CA CYS A 231 -20.16 -10.71 14.49
C CYS A 231 -20.27 -10.82 12.96
N VAL A 232 -19.16 -10.89 12.23
CA VAL A 232 -19.17 -11.05 10.77
C VAL A 232 -19.73 -12.42 10.41
N VAL A 233 -20.46 -12.50 9.30
CA VAL A 233 -21.02 -13.75 8.78
C VAL A 233 -20.69 -13.90 7.30
N PHE A 234 -20.19 -15.08 6.92
CA PHE A 234 -20.00 -15.47 5.53
C PHE A 234 -21.24 -16.23 5.06
N LYS A 235 -21.89 -15.70 4.01
CA LYS A 235 -23.07 -16.34 3.43
C LYS A 235 -22.76 -16.85 2.03
N SER A 236 -22.85 -18.16 1.87
CA SER A 236 -22.67 -18.80 0.58
C SER A 236 -23.83 -18.47 -0.36
N PHE A 237 -23.50 -18.17 -1.61
CA PHE A 237 -24.42 -17.96 -2.72
C PHE A 237 -24.25 -19.07 -3.75
N THR A 238 -25.34 -19.51 -4.36
CA THR A 238 -25.33 -20.47 -5.47
C THR A 238 -25.99 -19.83 -6.69
N LEU A 239 -25.43 -20.05 -7.89
CA LEU A 239 -25.95 -19.51 -9.17
C LEU A 239 -27.40 -19.87 -9.50
N LYS A 240 -28.01 -20.78 -8.73
CA LYS A 240 -29.42 -21.20 -8.85
C LYS A 240 -30.39 -20.29 -8.08
N ASP A 241 -29.88 -19.37 -7.28
CA ASP A 241 -30.70 -18.44 -6.51
C ASP A 241 -31.30 -17.36 -7.43
N PRO A 242 -32.63 -17.13 -7.40
CA PRO A 242 -33.28 -16.11 -8.22
C PRO A 242 -32.81 -14.68 -7.92
N LEU A 243 -32.24 -14.42 -6.75
CA LEU A 243 -31.74 -13.11 -6.35
C LEU A 243 -30.21 -13.10 -6.35
N GLN A 244 -29.63 -12.63 -7.45
CA GLN A 244 -28.18 -12.47 -7.52
C GLN A 244 -27.72 -11.30 -6.63
N PRO A 245 -26.78 -11.53 -5.69
CA PRO A 245 -26.21 -10.46 -4.91
C PRO A 245 -25.45 -9.52 -5.84
N LYS A 246 -25.58 -8.21 -5.60
CA LYS A 246 -24.86 -7.19 -6.37
C LYS A 246 -23.36 -7.20 -6.11
N ASN A 247 -22.97 -7.59 -4.90
CA ASN A 247 -21.58 -7.61 -4.44
C ASN A 247 -21.26 -9.02 -3.93
N LEU A 248 -20.25 -9.65 -4.52
CA LEU A 248 -19.95 -11.06 -4.29
C LEU A 248 -18.45 -11.31 -4.33
N LEU A 249 -17.97 -12.05 -3.34
CA LEU A 249 -16.64 -12.65 -3.37
C LEU A 249 -16.71 -14.01 -4.08
N TRP A 250 -16.05 -14.15 -5.23
CA TRP A 250 -16.08 -15.39 -6.01
C TRP A 250 -14.76 -16.13 -5.92
N PHE A 251 -14.77 -17.39 -5.49
CA PHE A 251 -13.59 -18.25 -5.50
C PHE A 251 -13.58 -19.13 -6.75
N GLY A 252 -12.63 -18.85 -7.64
CA GLY A 252 -12.46 -19.57 -8.89
C GLY A 252 -11.10 -20.24 -9.01
N LEU A 253 -10.93 -21.04 -10.07
CA LEU A 253 -9.61 -21.58 -10.44
C LEU A 253 -8.65 -20.49 -10.94
N GLN A 254 -9.21 -19.45 -11.55
CA GLN A 254 -8.52 -18.24 -11.99
C GLN A 254 -9.13 -17.03 -11.28
N GLY A 255 -8.29 -16.04 -10.97
CA GLY A 255 -8.70 -14.83 -10.28
C GLY A 255 -7.48 -14.04 -9.80
N GLU A 256 -7.75 -12.97 -9.07
CA GLU A 256 -6.70 -12.17 -8.45
C GLU A 256 -5.95 -12.98 -7.38
N GLU A 257 -4.67 -12.67 -7.18
CA GLU A 257 -3.81 -13.33 -6.18
C GLU A 257 -4.12 -12.84 -4.77
N MET A 258 -4.38 -11.55 -4.61
CA MET A 258 -4.73 -10.93 -3.34
C MET A 258 -6.04 -10.15 -3.45
N PRO A 259 -6.89 -10.16 -2.41
CA PRO A 259 -8.14 -9.42 -2.41
C PRO A 259 -7.95 -7.91 -2.31
N HIS A 260 -9.02 -7.18 -2.65
CA HIS A 260 -9.11 -5.76 -2.41
C HIS A 260 -9.14 -5.50 -0.89
N LEU A 261 -8.65 -4.34 -0.45
CA LEU A 261 -8.72 -3.96 0.96
C LEU A 261 -10.14 -3.49 1.30
N GLY A 262 -10.95 -4.42 1.79
CA GLY A 262 -12.32 -4.17 2.19
C GLY A 262 -13.34 -4.37 1.08
N PHE A 263 -14.56 -3.94 1.37
CA PHE A 263 -15.70 -3.99 0.48
C PHE A 263 -15.38 -3.34 -0.87
N LEU A 264 -15.71 -4.07 -1.94
CA LEU A 264 -15.64 -3.60 -3.31
C LEU A 264 -17.04 -3.75 -3.92
N GLU A 265 -17.53 -2.69 -4.56
CA GLU A 265 -18.80 -2.76 -5.29
C GLU A 265 -18.64 -3.66 -6.53
N GLY A 266 -19.62 -4.54 -6.75
CA GLY A 266 -19.56 -5.57 -7.79
C GLY A 266 -18.91 -6.87 -7.33
N ASN A 267 -18.50 -7.68 -8.30
CA ASN A 267 -17.94 -9.01 -8.02
C ASN A 267 -16.41 -8.96 -8.06
N GLN A 268 -15.78 -9.54 -7.03
CA GLN A 268 -14.35 -9.78 -7.00
C GLN A 268 -14.08 -11.28 -7.12
N THR A 269 -13.32 -11.68 -8.13
CA THR A 269 -12.93 -13.08 -8.33
C THR A 269 -11.51 -13.33 -7.85
N LEU A 270 -11.35 -14.24 -6.89
CA LEU A 270 -10.09 -14.64 -6.30
C LEU A 270 -9.72 -16.06 -6.72
N SER A 271 -8.43 -16.27 -6.99
CA SER A 271 -7.92 -17.62 -7.21
C SER A 271 -7.91 -18.40 -5.90
N ILE A 272 -8.57 -19.56 -5.88
CA ILE A 272 -8.60 -20.42 -4.70
C ILE A 272 -7.20 -20.89 -4.29
N SER A 273 -6.33 -21.19 -5.26
CA SER A 273 -4.98 -21.66 -4.98
C SER A 273 -4.14 -20.58 -4.32
N HIS A 274 -4.21 -19.34 -4.81
CA HIS A 274 -3.52 -18.22 -4.17
C HIS A 274 -4.10 -17.95 -2.77
N MET A 275 -5.43 -17.91 -2.61
CA MET A 275 -6.05 -17.73 -1.29
C MET A 275 -5.67 -18.82 -0.27
N ALA A 276 -5.47 -20.07 -0.73
CA ALA A 276 -5.19 -21.22 0.12
C ALA A 276 -3.70 -21.48 0.39
N TYR A 277 -2.82 -20.96 -0.46
CA TYR A 277 -1.37 -21.11 -0.37
C TYR A 277 -0.70 -19.77 -0.59
N GLY A 278 -0.01 -19.28 0.44
CA GLY A 278 0.95 -18.20 0.27
C GLY A 278 2.34 -18.73 -0.13
N ALA A 279 3.33 -17.85 -0.06
CA ALA A 279 4.74 -18.22 -0.18
C ALA A 279 5.09 -19.39 0.78
N PRO A 280 6.10 -20.23 0.44
CA PRO A 280 6.50 -21.36 1.28
C PRO A 280 6.67 -20.95 2.75
N GLY A 281 5.96 -21.64 3.66
CA GLY A 281 5.91 -21.31 5.09
C GLY A 281 4.63 -20.59 5.54
N HIS A 282 3.94 -19.86 4.66
CA HIS A 282 2.77 -19.03 5.00
C HIS A 282 1.49 -19.86 5.26
N SER A 283 1.38 -20.49 6.43
CA SER A 283 0.20 -21.28 6.85
C SER A 283 -1.05 -20.43 7.12
N ALA A 284 -0.88 -19.15 7.47
CA ALA A 284 -1.96 -18.23 7.82
C ALA A 284 -2.54 -17.44 6.64
N HIS A 285 -2.07 -17.72 5.41
CA HIS A 285 -2.34 -16.88 4.24
C HIS A 285 -3.83 -16.65 3.99
N THR A 286 -4.64 -17.70 4.13
CA THR A 286 -6.10 -17.61 3.94
C THR A 286 -6.76 -16.67 4.95
N LEU A 287 -6.36 -16.74 6.22
CA LEU A 287 -6.92 -15.89 7.26
C LEU A 287 -6.45 -14.44 7.08
N ASN A 288 -5.17 -14.22 6.73
CA ASN A 288 -4.65 -12.90 6.34
C ASN A 288 -5.44 -12.27 5.18
N ALA A 289 -5.67 -13.04 4.11
CA ALA A 289 -6.40 -12.58 2.94
C ALA A 289 -7.89 -12.30 3.26
N LEU A 290 -8.55 -13.12 4.09
CA LEU A 290 -9.91 -12.83 4.53
C LEU A 290 -9.98 -11.59 5.44
N MET A 291 -8.98 -11.35 6.30
CA MET A 291 -8.89 -10.10 7.08
C MET A 291 -8.79 -8.89 6.15
N ARG A 292 -8.03 -9.01 5.05
CA ARG A 292 -7.96 -7.99 4.00
C ARG A 292 -9.31 -7.78 3.29
N VAL A 293 -10.07 -8.85 2.99
CA VAL A 293 -11.45 -8.75 2.47
C VAL A 293 -12.35 -7.96 3.43
N LEU A 294 -12.13 -8.05 4.74
CA LEU A 294 -12.87 -7.29 5.76
C LEU A 294 -12.39 -5.84 5.92
N GLY A 295 -11.39 -5.41 5.12
CA GLY A 295 -10.87 -4.04 5.15
C GLY A 295 -9.74 -3.84 6.14
N ILE A 296 -9.26 -4.90 6.80
CA ILE A 296 -8.20 -4.79 7.79
C ILE A 296 -6.84 -4.87 7.08
N PRO A 297 -6.02 -3.81 7.13
CA PRO A 297 -4.70 -3.81 6.51
C PRO A 297 -3.76 -4.78 7.24
N MET A 298 -2.67 -5.17 6.58
CA MET A 298 -1.67 -6.03 7.22
C MET A 298 -0.96 -5.29 8.35
N MET A 299 -0.55 -6.00 9.40
CA MET A 299 0.32 -5.43 10.45
C MET A 299 1.60 -4.85 9.85
N SER A 300 2.14 -5.47 8.80
CA SER A 300 3.32 -4.98 8.08
C SER A 300 3.08 -3.72 7.23
N ASN A 301 1.81 -3.31 7.05
CA ASN A 301 1.43 -2.02 6.46
C ASN A 301 1.30 -0.90 7.51
N ARG A 302 1.56 -1.17 8.80
CA ARG A 302 1.43 -0.17 9.87
C ARG A 302 2.20 1.11 9.59
N TYR A 303 1.56 2.25 9.86
CA TYR A 303 2.15 3.57 9.62
C TYR A 303 3.51 3.76 10.30
N ASP A 304 3.72 3.09 11.45
CA ASP A 304 4.95 3.07 12.25
C ASP A 304 5.75 1.77 12.11
N ARG A 305 5.44 0.91 11.13
CA ARG A 305 6.03 -0.44 10.98
C ARG A 305 7.55 -0.40 10.84
N ASP A 306 8.14 0.68 10.29
CA ASP A 306 9.59 0.82 10.13
C ASP A 306 10.35 0.87 11.47
N ASN A 307 9.65 1.00 12.62
CA ASN A 307 10.23 0.82 13.95
C ASN A 307 10.39 -0.66 14.35
N TYR A 308 9.76 -1.58 13.62
CA TYR A 308 9.62 -2.99 13.97
C TYR A 308 10.14 -3.92 12.87
N VAL A 309 9.86 -3.61 11.60
CA VAL A 309 10.29 -4.39 10.44
C VAL A 309 10.88 -3.49 9.35
N THR A 310 11.88 -4.02 8.66
CA THR A 310 12.46 -3.47 7.44
C THR A 310 11.93 -4.25 6.24
N ILE A 311 11.50 -3.52 5.21
CA ILE A 311 11.15 -4.11 3.91
C ILE A 311 12.34 -4.05 2.97
N ASN A 312 12.79 -5.21 2.53
CA ASN A 312 13.84 -5.36 1.53
C ASN A 312 13.21 -5.26 0.13
N TRP A 313 12.94 -4.04 -0.32
CA TRP A 313 12.26 -3.76 -1.59
C TRP A 313 12.91 -4.42 -2.81
N LYS A 314 14.24 -4.61 -2.80
CA LYS A 314 14.97 -5.32 -3.86
C LYS A 314 14.57 -6.79 -4.04
N ASN A 315 14.04 -7.41 -3.00
CA ASN A 315 13.62 -8.81 -3.03
C ASN A 315 12.11 -8.94 -3.32
N VAL A 316 11.37 -7.83 -3.33
CA VAL A 316 9.93 -7.83 -3.61
C VAL A 316 9.71 -8.01 -5.11
N ALA A 317 8.80 -8.90 -5.46
CA ALA A 317 8.37 -9.15 -6.81
C ALA A 317 7.85 -7.85 -7.42
N MET A 318 8.33 -7.56 -8.63
CA MET A 318 7.89 -6.40 -9.39
C MET A 318 6.35 -6.44 -9.55
N MET A 319 5.70 -5.29 -9.32
CA MET A 319 4.23 -5.13 -9.31
C MET A 319 3.51 -5.66 -8.06
N SER A 320 4.25 -6.01 -7.01
CA SER A 320 3.69 -6.45 -5.72
C SER A 320 4.06 -5.52 -4.56
N GLU A 321 4.77 -4.42 -4.83
CA GLU A 321 5.25 -3.47 -3.83
C GLU A 321 4.09 -2.83 -3.06
N HIS A 322 2.97 -2.57 -3.75
CA HIS A 322 1.77 -1.96 -3.18
C HIS A 322 1.13 -2.77 -2.06
N TYR A 323 1.38 -4.08 -1.98
CA TYR A 323 0.91 -4.91 -0.87
C TYR A 323 1.71 -4.72 0.42
N LEU A 324 2.95 -4.19 0.34
CA LEU A 324 3.84 -3.94 1.48
C LEU A 324 3.93 -2.45 1.85
N GLU A 325 3.20 -1.61 1.13
CA GLU A 325 3.09 -0.19 1.43
C GLU A 325 2.45 0.07 2.77
N ARG A 326 2.80 1.21 3.37
CA ARG A 326 2.11 1.63 4.59
C ARG A 326 0.78 2.26 4.25
N VAL A 327 -0.20 2.05 5.11
CA VAL A 327 -1.48 2.77 5.03
C VAL A 327 -1.54 3.88 6.09
N SER A 328 -2.55 4.75 5.99
CA SER A 328 -2.74 5.90 6.89
C SER A 328 -2.77 5.46 8.36
N GLU A 329 -2.30 6.32 9.28
CA GLU A 329 -2.47 6.11 10.72
C GLU A 329 -3.96 5.96 11.10
N ASP A 330 -4.86 6.55 10.31
CA ASP A 330 -6.32 6.44 10.48
C ASP A 330 -6.84 5.01 10.31
N ALA A 331 -6.03 4.06 9.82
CA ALA A 331 -6.40 2.65 9.78
C ALA A 331 -6.19 1.91 11.12
N TRP A 332 -5.44 2.50 12.07
CA TRP A 332 -5.19 1.88 13.38
C TRP A 332 -6.05 2.51 14.47
N LEU A 333 -6.64 1.64 15.29
CA LEU A 333 -7.53 2.03 16.38
C LEU A 333 -6.70 2.45 17.60
N ARG A 334 -6.96 3.67 18.08
CA ARG A 334 -6.35 4.24 19.28
C ARG A 334 -7.44 4.90 20.11
N ASN A 335 -7.33 4.81 21.43
CA ASN A 335 -8.19 5.51 22.37
C ASN A 335 -7.90 7.02 22.36
N THR A 336 -8.72 7.78 23.09
CA THR A 336 -8.58 9.24 23.22
C THR A 336 -7.25 9.70 23.86
N GLU A 337 -6.54 8.84 24.58
CA GLU A 337 -5.22 9.10 25.15
C GLU A 337 -4.07 8.76 24.18
N GLY A 338 -4.40 8.24 22.99
CA GLY A 338 -3.45 7.77 22.01
C GLY A 338 -2.88 6.38 22.33
N GLU A 339 -3.43 5.64 23.28
CA GLU A 339 -3.07 4.23 23.45
C GLU A 339 -3.79 3.37 22.42
N GLY A 340 -3.22 2.23 22.05
CA GLY A 340 -3.81 1.28 21.11
C GLY A 340 -3.00 0.00 21.13
N ALA A 341 -3.40 -1.00 20.35
CA ALA A 341 -2.67 -2.26 20.31
C ALA A 341 -1.19 -2.02 19.89
N PRO A 342 -0.22 -2.61 20.60
CA PRO A 342 1.19 -2.57 20.19
C PRO A 342 1.38 -3.27 18.84
N TYR A 343 2.56 -3.10 18.23
CA TYR A 343 2.90 -3.88 17.03
C TYR A 343 2.95 -5.37 17.39
N ASP A 344 2.20 -6.19 16.66
CA ASP A 344 1.99 -7.60 16.99
C ASP A 344 2.56 -8.50 15.89
N TYR A 345 3.76 -9.04 16.12
CA TYR A 345 4.39 -10.02 15.23
C TYR A 345 3.59 -11.32 15.10
N ASP A 346 2.72 -11.59 16.08
CA ASP A 346 1.91 -12.79 16.14
C ASP A 346 0.50 -12.57 15.56
N SER A 347 0.17 -11.36 15.08
CA SER A 347 -1.06 -11.09 14.34
C SER A 347 -1.15 -11.94 13.07
N VAL A 348 -2.34 -12.46 12.77
CA VAL A 348 -2.57 -13.15 11.49
C VAL A 348 -2.41 -12.22 10.29
N THR A 349 -2.56 -10.91 10.51
CA THR A 349 -2.42 -9.91 9.46
C THR A 349 -0.95 -9.59 9.16
N HIS A 350 0.01 -10.14 9.89
CA HIS A 350 1.44 -9.90 9.65
C HIS A 350 1.93 -10.64 8.39
N ALA A 351 2.79 -9.99 7.60
CA ALA A 351 3.43 -10.63 6.45
C ALA A 351 4.45 -11.69 6.91
N PRO A 352 4.58 -12.85 6.24
CA PRO A 352 5.73 -13.73 6.44
C PRO A 352 7.02 -13.08 5.91
N ALA A 353 8.16 -13.67 6.25
CA ALA A 353 9.49 -13.16 5.86
C ALA A 353 9.71 -13.05 4.34
N ASN A 354 9.05 -13.90 3.57
CA ASN A 354 9.17 -14.00 2.11
C ASN A 354 7.91 -13.52 1.37
N PHE A 355 7.09 -12.67 2.00
CA PHE A 355 5.87 -12.16 1.38
C PHE A 355 6.16 -11.41 0.08
N MET A 356 5.45 -11.78 -1.00
CA MET A 356 5.61 -11.18 -2.33
C MET A 356 7.06 -11.20 -2.84
N CYS A 357 7.81 -12.26 -2.57
CA CYS A 357 9.20 -12.35 -2.97
C CYS A 357 9.38 -12.69 -4.46
N ALA A 358 10.28 -12.00 -5.15
CA ALA A 358 10.61 -12.23 -6.55
C ALA A 358 11.30 -13.59 -6.75
N ASP A 359 12.36 -13.82 -5.98
CA ASP A 359 13.08 -15.08 -5.89
C ASP A 359 13.56 -15.26 -4.45
N CYS A 360 12.98 -16.24 -3.77
CA CYS A 360 13.31 -16.62 -2.41
C CYS A 360 13.86 -18.05 -2.34
N SER A 361 14.29 -18.60 -3.47
CA SER A 361 14.81 -19.97 -3.56
C SER A 361 16.08 -20.18 -2.74
N LEU A 362 16.84 -19.11 -2.46
CA LEU A 362 18.09 -19.14 -1.70
C LEU A 362 17.95 -18.54 -0.29
N GLY A 363 16.71 -18.30 0.17
CA GLY A 363 16.42 -17.82 1.52
C GLY A 363 16.43 -16.30 1.68
N GLU A 364 16.36 -15.55 0.59
CA GLU A 364 16.10 -14.12 0.61
C GLU A 364 14.82 -13.80 1.40
N GLN A 365 14.79 -12.63 2.04
CA GLN A 365 13.65 -12.18 2.83
C GLN A 365 13.21 -10.80 2.35
N THR A 366 11.91 -10.60 2.18
CA THR A 366 11.29 -9.31 1.87
C THR A 366 10.94 -8.54 3.13
N VAL A 367 10.59 -9.21 4.22
CA VAL A 367 10.24 -8.60 5.50
C VAL A 367 11.15 -9.13 6.58
N THR A 368 11.82 -8.25 7.32
CA THR A 368 12.79 -8.62 8.36
C THR A 368 12.58 -7.78 9.62
N PRO A 369 12.63 -8.34 10.83
CA PRO A 369 12.62 -7.54 12.06
C PRO A 369 13.81 -6.58 12.10
N VAL A 370 13.59 -5.34 12.58
CA VAL A 370 14.65 -4.33 12.70
C VAL A 370 15.69 -4.72 13.75
N GLN A 371 15.24 -5.37 14.84
CA GLN A 371 16.11 -5.72 15.95
C GLN A 371 16.68 -7.13 15.75
N ASP A 372 18.00 -7.25 15.67
CA ASP A 372 18.69 -8.52 15.37
C ASP A 372 18.28 -9.67 16.29
N HIS A 373 18.06 -9.41 17.58
CA HIS A 373 17.65 -10.44 18.54
C HIS A 373 16.24 -10.99 18.28
N LEU A 374 15.45 -10.32 17.44
CA LEU A 374 14.12 -10.78 17.00
C LEU A 374 14.18 -11.62 15.72
N TRP A 375 15.36 -12.01 15.22
CA TRP A 375 15.49 -12.81 14.00
C TRP A 375 14.60 -14.06 13.99
N GLN A 376 14.37 -14.71 15.15
CA GLN A 376 13.51 -15.89 15.27
C GLN A 376 12.06 -15.60 14.88
N ARG A 377 11.60 -14.34 14.96
CA ARG A 377 10.26 -13.93 14.52
C ARG A 377 10.05 -14.16 13.03
N THR A 378 11.11 -14.19 12.22
CA THR A 378 11.00 -14.57 10.79
C THR A 378 10.46 -15.98 10.58
N LEU A 379 10.54 -16.85 11.60
CA LEU A 379 10.01 -18.21 11.57
C LEU A 379 8.54 -18.30 12.02
N SER A 380 8.01 -17.27 12.70
CA SER A 380 6.65 -17.29 13.29
C SER A 380 5.70 -16.28 12.65
N MET A 381 6.21 -15.13 12.22
CA MET A 381 5.39 -14.05 11.66
C MET A 381 4.70 -14.50 10.37
N GLY A 382 3.41 -14.24 10.26
CA GLY A 382 2.58 -14.73 9.16
C GLY A 382 2.26 -16.23 9.21
N HIS A 383 2.60 -16.97 10.27
CA HIS A 383 2.34 -18.42 10.36
C HIS A 383 1.24 -18.80 11.36
N ASN A 384 0.57 -17.82 11.96
CA ASN A 384 -0.47 -18.06 12.98
C ASN A 384 -1.85 -18.28 12.36
N SER A 385 -2.42 -19.47 12.61
CA SER A 385 -3.78 -19.82 12.16
C SER A 385 -4.90 -19.35 13.09
N GLU A 386 -4.54 -18.62 14.15
CA GLU A 386 -5.47 -18.09 15.15
C GLU A 386 -5.35 -16.57 15.22
N LEU A 387 -6.50 -15.90 15.44
CA LEU A 387 -6.56 -14.46 15.61
C LEU A 387 -5.93 -14.06 16.95
N SER A 388 -5.02 -13.08 16.93
CA SER A 388 -4.48 -12.49 18.15
C SER A 388 -5.55 -11.69 18.90
N SER A 389 -5.25 -11.28 20.14
CA SER A 389 -6.20 -10.46 20.91
C SER A 389 -6.49 -9.11 20.21
N ALA A 390 -5.46 -8.51 19.60
CA ALA A 390 -5.59 -7.28 18.84
C ALA A 390 -6.42 -7.48 17.56
N ASP A 391 -6.24 -8.61 16.87
CA ASP A 391 -7.02 -8.94 15.67
C ASP A 391 -8.52 -9.04 16.01
N LYS A 392 -8.86 -9.80 17.07
CA LYS A 392 -10.24 -10.01 17.53
C LYS A 392 -10.92 -8.69 17.90
N GLU A 393 -10.26 -7.87 18.70
CA GLU A 393 -10.82 -6.60 19.14
C GLU A 393 -10.97 -5.61 17.98
N THR A 394 -10.01 -5.59 17.03
CA THR A 394 -10.10 -4.76 15.82
C THR A 394 -11.34 -5.10 14.99
N ILE A 395 -11.58 -6.38 14.68
CA ILE A 395 -12.77 -6.80 13.92
C ILE A 395 -14.04 -6.43 14.68
N ALA A 396 -14.08 -6.70 16.00
CA ALA A 396 -15.25 -6.45 16.83
C ALA A 396 -15.64 -4.97 16.87
N LEU A 397 -14.65 -4.07 17.01
CA LEU A 397 -14.86 -2.62 17.03
C LEU A 397 -15.29 -2.08 15.68
N LEU A 398 -14.61 -2.47 14.60
CA LEU A 398 -14.92 -1.99 13.24
C LEU A 398 -16.33 -2.42 12.80
N TYR A 399 -16.70 -3.68 13.02
CA TYR A 399 -17.97 -4.22 12.54
C TYR A 399 -19.16 -4.03 13.48
N ASN A 400 -18.96 -3.46 14.68
CA ASN A 400 -20.01 -3.29 15.68
C ASN A 400 -21.28 -2.61 15.11
N LYS A 401 -21.10 -1.46 14.45
CA LYS A 401 -22.20 -0.68 13.86
C LYS A 401 -22.91 -1.44 12.73
N GLU A 402 -22.16 -2.14 11.88
CA GLU A 402 -22.74 -2.90 10.78
C GLU A 402 -23.55 -4.11 11.28
N CYS A 403 -23.04 -4.83 12.26
CA CYS A 403 -23.75 -5.94 12.87
C CYS A 403 -25.00 -5.49 13.65
N GLN A 404 -24.97 -4.33 14.32
CA GLN A 404 -26.16 -3.74 14.94
C GLN A 404 -27.23 -3.39 13.92
N LYS A 405 -26.85 -2.83 12.75
CA LYS A 405 -27.79 -2.58 11.64
C LYS A 405 -28.46 -3.87 11.18
N ARG A 406 -27.72 -4.99 11.13
CA ARG A 406 -28.26 -6.30 10.74
C ARG A 406 -29.33 -6.75 11.71
N ILE A 407 -28.99 -6.77 13.01
CA ILE A 407 -29.91 -7.17 14.08
C ILE A 407 -31.17 -6.29 14.07
N ALA A 408 -31.02 -4.97 13.95
CA ALA A 408 -32.15 -4.05 13.89
C ALA A 408 -33.04 -4.25 12.65
N SER A 409 -32.47 -4.73 11.53
CA SER A 409 -33.24 -5.05 10.31
C SER A 409 -34.04 -6.34 10.45
N ASP A 410 -33.53 -7.32 11.19
CA ASP A 410 -34.21 -8.60 11.42
C ASP A 410 -35.44 -8.42 12.31
N PHE A 411 -35.41 -7.49 13.28
CA PHE A 411 -36.57 -7.15 14.13
C PHE A 411 -37.69 -6.35 13.42
N LYS A 412 -37.45 -5.84 12.21
CA LYS A 412 -38.45 -5.11 11.42
C LYS A 412 -39.22 -6.00 10.44
N LYS A 413 -38.82 -7.27 10.30
CA LYS A 413 -39.57 -8.31 9.58
C LYS A 413 -40.43 -9.09 10.57
#